data_AF-A0A5S3XXY2-F1
#
_entry.id   AF-A0A5S3XXY2-F1
#
_cell.length_a   1.000
_cell.length_b   1.000
_cell.length_c   1.000
_cell.angle_alpha   90.00
_cell.angle_beta   90.00
_cell.angle_gamma   90.00
#
_symmetry.space_group_name_H-M   'P 1'
#
loop_
_entity.id
_entity.type
_entity.pdbx_description
1 polymer ?
#
loop_
_entity_poly.entity_id
_entity_poly.type
_entity_poly.pdbx_seq_one_letter_code
_entity_poly.pdbx_strand_id
1 'polypeptide(L)'
;VNTDAEGRLVLADGLMAAGETGAELIIDAATLTGAALVAVGQEYNALFGLDKALVNDVQQFASDEFEAAWPLPLEPWHKNNCPSPYADTANSR
;
A
#
# COMPACT_ATOMS: atom_id res chain seq x y z
N VAL A 1 4.31 12.58 12.74
CA VAL A 1 4.71 13.34 11.53
C VAL A 1 6.20 13.15 11.33
N ASN A 2 6.62 12.64 10.18
CA ASN A 2 8.02 12.30 9.90
C ASN A 2 8.36 12.59 8.43
N THR A 3 9.43 13.34 8.15
CA THR A 3 9.86 13.65 6.78
C THR A 3 10.49 12.47 6.06
N ASP A 4 10.93 11.44 6.77
CA ASP A 4 11.44 10.16 6.22
C ASP A 4 10.30 9.22 5.78
N ALA A 5 9.05 9.68 5.92
CA ALA A 5 7.85 9.06 5.38
C ALA A 5 7.27 9.92 4.23
N GLU A 6 8.14 10.49 3.41
CA GLU A 6 7.83 11.35 2.26
C GLU A 6 7.35 10.56 1.05
N GLY A 7 7.82 9.32 0.84
CA GLY A 7 7.44 8.53 -0.33
C GLY A 7 5.92 8.39 -0.50
N ARG A 8 5.18 8.24 0.61
CA ARG A 8 3.70 8.20 0.59
C ARG A 8 3.03 9.53 0.24
N LEU A 9 3.71 10.66 0.47
CA LEU A 9 3.19 11.97 0.09
C LEU A 9 3.24 12.13 -1.44
N VAL A 10 4.35 11.71 -2.06
CA VAL A 10 4.48 11.68 -3.53
C VAL A 10 3.49 10.70 -4.15
N LEU A 11 3.34 9.51 -3.56
CA LEU A 11 2.36 8.52 -4.05
C LEU A 11 0.92 8.99 -3.91
N ALA A 12 0.57 9.76 -2.88
CA ALA A 12 -0.79 10.28 -2.73
C ALA A 12 -1.19 11.17 -3.92
N ASP A 13 -0.33 12.12 -4.30
CA ASP A 13 -0.55 12.97 -5.47
C ASP A 13 -0.55 12.14 -6.77
N GLY A 14 0.36 11.17 -6.89
CA GLY A 14 0.43 10.27 -8.03
C GLY A 14 -0.83 9.42 -8.22
N LEU A 15 -1.38 8.88 -7.13
CA LEU A 15 -2.62 8.10 -7.15
C LEU A 15 -3.84 8.96 -7.46
N MET A 16 -3.88 10.21 -6.97
CA MET A 16 -4.92 11.17 -7.36
C MET A 16 -4.88 11.45 -8.87
N ALA A 17 -3.70 11.75 -9.41
CA ALA A 17 -3.52 11.96 -10.85
C ALA A 17 -3.86 10.70 -11.67
N ALA A 18 -3.48 9.51 -11.21
CA ALA A 18 -3.84 8.26 -11.86
C ALA A 18 -5.36 8.03 -11.88
N GLY A 19 -6.08 8.39 -10.80
CA GLY A 19 -7.53 8.31 -10.73
C GLY A 19 -8.25 9.18 -11.77
N GLU A 20 -7.66 10.32 -12.15
CA GLU A 20 -8.22 11.21 -13.18
C GLU A 20 -8.18 10.60 -14.59
N THR A 21 -7.35 9.57 -14.82
CA THR A 21 -7.24 8.90 -16.12
C THR A 21 -8.44 8.02 -16.46
N GLY A 22 -9.28 7.67 -15.48
CA GLY A 22 -10.37 6.71 -15.64
C GLY A 22 -9.91 5.25 -15.77
N ALA A 23 -8.68 4.94 -15.35
CA ALA A 23 -8.17 3.56 -15.33
C ALA A 23 -9.08 2.66 -14.47
N GLU A 24 -9.38 1.46 -14.98
CA GLU A 24 -10.20 0.47 -14.27
C GLU A 24 -9.46 -0.15 -13.08
N LEU A 25 -8.13 -0.21 -13.17
CA LEU A 25 -7.25 -0.75 -12.13
C LEU A 25 -5.99 0.12 -12.04
N ILE A 26 -5.63 0.48 -10.81
CA ILE A 26 -4.39 1.18 -10.49
C ILE A 26 -3.62 0.31 -9.50
N ILE A 27 -2.35 0.06 -9.82
CA ILE A 27 -1.42 -0.67 -8.95
C ILE A 27 -0.27 0.29 -8.63
N ASP A 28 -0.02 0.52 -7.34
CA ASP A 28 1.21 1.17 -6.87
C ASP A 28 2.22 0.12 -6.39
N ALA A 29 3.50 0.38 -6.66
CA ALA A 29 4.60 -0.44 -6.21
C ALA A 29 5.67 0.48 -5.62
N ALA A 30 6.01 0.29 -4.34
CA ALA A 30 6.90 1.19 -3.63
C ALA A 30 7.70 0.47 -2.53
N THR A 31 8.96 0.86 -2.38
CA THR A 31 9.81 0.47 -1.24
C THR A 31 9.48 1.35 -0.03
N LEU A 32 8.27 1.18 0.52
CA LEU A 32 7.64 2.23 1.33
C LEU A 32 8.00 2.20 2.83
N THR A 33 8.23 1.02 3.41
CA THR A 33 8.45 0.90 4.85
C THR A 33 9.42 -0.23 5.21
N GLY A 34 10.23 -0.01 6.24
CA GLY A 34 10.94 -1.10 6.92
C GLY A 34 10.00 -2.04 7.69
N ALA A 35 8.78 -1.61 8.02
CA ALA A 35 7.80 -2.46 8.71
C ALA A 35 7.32 -3.62 7.83
N ALA A 36 7.13 -3.39 6.52
CA ALA A 36 6.81 -4.46 5.57
C ALA A 36 7.93 -5.52 5.53
N LEU A 37 9.20 -5.06 5.47
CA LEU A 37 10.37 -5.93 5.53
C LEU A 37 10.39 -6.78 6.81
N VAL A 38 10.06 -6.21 7.97
CA VAL A 38 9.96 -6.95 9.24
C VAL A 38 8.82 -7.98 9.22
N ALA A 39 7.71 -7.68 8.52
CA ALA A 39 6.53 -8.54 8.50
C ALA A 39 6.67 -9.75 7.59
N VAL A 40 7.26 -9.57 6.40
CA VAL A 40 7.27 -10.61 5.34
C VAL A 40 8.68 -11.03 4.88
N GLY A 41 9.74 -10.40 5.41
CA GLY A 41 11.12 -10.69 5.02
C GLY A 41 11.57 -9.94 3.75
N GLN A 42 12.72 -10.34 3.21
CA GLN A 42 13.29 -9.77 1.97
C GLN A 42 12.79 -10.48 0.72
N GLU A 43 12.23 -11.67 0.91
CA GLU A 43 11.89 -12.61 -0.14
C GLU A 43 10.47 -12.40 -0.66
N TYR A 44 9.60 -11.74 0.10
CA TYR A 44 8.20 -11.51 -0.25
C TYR A 44 7.90 -10.01 -0.43
N ASN A 45 7.11 -9.70 -1.47
CA ASN A 45 6.45 -8.42 -1.58
C ASN A 45 5.23 -8.38 -0.64
N ALA A 46 5.09 -7.31 0.14
CA ALA A 46 3.89 -7.08 0.93
C ALA A 46 2.76 -6.57 0.03
N LEU A 47 1.69 -7.36 -0.09
CA LEU A 47 0.51 -7.04 -0.90
C LEU A 47 -0.60 -6.46 -0.02
N PHE A 48 -1.18 -5.35 -0.46
CA PHE A 48 -2.30 -4.72 0.23
C PHE A 48 -3.45 -4.45 -0.75
N GLY A 49 -4.68 -4.63 -0.27
CA GLY A 49 -5.88 -4.32 -1.04
C GLY A 49 -7.15 -4.43 -0.20
N LEU A 50 -8.11 -3.56 -0.49
CA LEU A 50 -9.45 -3.60 0.12
C LEU A 50 -10.35 -4.62 -0.56
N ASP A 51 -10.23 -4.77 -1.88
CA ASP A 51 -10.90 -5.83 -2.64
C ASP A 51 -10.15 -7.16 -2.46
N LYS A 52 -10.75 -8.07 -1.69
CA LYS A 52 -10.14 -9.35 -1.37
C LYS A 52 -10.14 -10.31 -2.57
N ALA A 53 -11.08 -10.17 -3.51
CA ALA A 53 -11.08 -10.98 -4.72
C ALA A 53 -9.88 -10.62 -5.60
N LEU A 54 -9.68 -9.31 -5.83
CA LEU A 54 -8.53 -8.81 -6.57
C LEU A 54 -7.19 -9.19 -5.91
N VAL A 55 -7.10 -9.11 -4.58
CA VAL A 55 -5.89 -9.53 -3.85
C VAL A 55 -5.59 -11.02 -4.07
N ASN A 56 -6.61 -11.87 -4.08
CA ASN A 56 -6.44 -13.30 -4.35
C ASN A 56 -5.98 -13.55 -5.79
N ASP A 57 -6.54 -12.82 -6.76
CA ASP A 57 -6.13 -12.92 -8.17
C ASP A 57 -4.66 -12.51 -8.34
N VAL A 58 -4.25 -11.39 -7.74
CA VAL A 58 -2.85 -10.93 -7.76
C VAL A 58 -1.91 -11.95 -7.10
N GLN A 59 -2.32 -12.57 -5.99
CA GLN A 59 -1.54 -13.62 -5.35
C GLN A 59 -1.36 -14.85 -6.25
N GLN A 60 -2.40 -15.24 -7.00
CA GLN A 60 -2.30 -16.32 -7.97
C GLN A 60 -1.34 -15.96 -9.11
N PHE A 61 -1.46 -14.75 -9.69
CA PHE A 61 -0.55 -14.30 -10.75
C PHE A 61 0.90 -14.28 -10.28
N ALA A 62 1.16 -13.80 -9.06
CA ALA A 62 2.50 -13.80 -8.48
C ALA A 62 3.04 -15.24 -8.36
N SER A 63 2.21 -16.19 -7.92
CA SER A 63 2.59 -17.61 -7.87
C SER A 63 2.91 -18.20 -9.24
N ASP A 64 2.16 -17.83 -10.28
CA ASP A 64 2.35 -18.33 -11.64
C ASP A 64 3.66 -17.81 -12.25
N GLU A 65 4.07 -16.59 -11.89
CA GLU A 65 5.31 -15.93 -12.32
C GLU A 65 6.51 -16.20 -11.39
N PHE A 66 6.34 -17.06 -10.39
CA PHE A 66 7.37 -17.36 -9.37
C PHE A 66 7.83 -16.12 -8.58
N GLU A 67 6.96 -15.12 -8.45
CA GLU A 67 7.17 -13.94 -7.60
C GLU A 67 6.45 -14.13 -6.27
N ALA A 68 7.20 -14.05 -5.18
CA ALA A 68 6.64 -14.22 -3.85
C ALA A 68 5.91 -12.94 -3.40
N ALA A 69 4.59 -13.02 -3.23
CA ALA A 69 3.76 -11.94 -2.70
C ALA A 69 2.89 -12.46 -1.55
N TRP A 70 2.83 -11.70 -0.45
CA TRP A 70 2.05 -12.07 0.72
C TRP A 70 1.05 -10.98 1.10
N PRO A 71 -0.26 -11.29 1.14
CA PRO A 71 -1.28 -10.33 1.53
C PRO A 71 -1.20 -10.01 3.02
N LEU A 72 -1.04 -8.72 3.34
CA LEU A 72 -1.17 -8.21 4.70
C LEU A 72 -2.56 -7.60 4.91
N PRO A 73 -3.08 -7.60 6.15
CA PRO A 73 -4.40 -7.03 6.42
C PRO A 73 -4.45 -5.53 6.08
N LEU A 74 -5.35 -5.16 5.17
CA LEU A 74 -5.76 -3.78 4.93
C LEU A 74 -7.27 -3.69 5.15
N GLU A 75 -7.66 -2.81 6.06
CA GLU A 75 -9.05 -2.64 6.47
C GLU A 75 -9.38 -1.15 6.64
N PRO A 76 -10.64 -0.71 6.37
CA PRO A 76 -11.01 0.70 6.40
C PRO A 76 -10.71 1.41 7.73
N TRP A 77 -10.72 0.68 8.85
CA TRP A 77 -10.43 1.23 10.17
C TRP A 77 -8.94 1.56 10.38
N HIS A 78 -8.03 1.04 9.56
CA HIS A 78 -6.61 1.39 9.63
C HIS A 78 -6.35 2.88 9.41
N LYS A 79 -7.22 3.58 8.67
CA LYS A 79 -7.10 5.04 8.47
C LYS A 79 -7.10 5.82 9.79
N ASN A 80 -7.80 5.29 10.80
CA ASN A 80 -7.89 5.93 12.12
C ASN A 80 -6.60 5.80 12.93
N ASN A 81 -5.62 5.03 12.44
CA ASN A 81 -4.34 4.86 13.12
C ASN A 81 -3.37 6.04 12.94
N CYS A 82 -3.68 7.01 12.07
CA CYS A 82 -2.84 8.19 11.83
C CYS A 82 -3.58 9.50 12.15
N PRO A 83 -4.07 9.71 13.38
CA PRO A 83 -4.79 10.92 13.72
C PRO A 83 -3.87 12.14 13.70
N SER A 84 -4.42 13.30 13.33
CA SER A 84 -3.75 14.59 13.47
C SER A 84 -4.70 15.59 14.15
N PRO A 85 -4.25 16.33 15.16
CA PRO A 85 -5.06 17.41 15.75
C PRO A 85 -5.08 18.68 14.89
N TYR A 86 -4.28 18.74 13.82
CA TYR A 86 -4.09 19.94 13.00
C TYR A 86 -4.48 19.76 11.51
N ALA A 87 -4.71 18.53 11.06
CA ALA A 87 -4.98 18.19 9.66
C ALA A 87 -5.87 16.95 9.59
N ASP A 88 -6.34 16.60 8.38
CA ASP A 88 -7.22 15.43 8.18
C ASP A 88 -6.55 14.10 8.55
N THR A 89 -5.23 13.98 8.35
CA THR A 89 -4.44 12.81 8.74
C THR A 89 -2.97 13.19 8.97
N ALA A 90 -2.27 12.43 9.80
CA ALA A 90 -0.81 12.47 9.89
C ALA A 90 -0.17 11.52 8.86
N ASN A 91 1.04 11.82 8.39
CA ASN A 91 1.75 10.97 7.44
C ASN A 91 2.46 9.77 8.10
N SER A 92 2.74 9.87 9.39
CA SER A 92 3.25 8.80 10.24
C SER A 92 2.52 8.86 11.59
N ARG A 93 2.50 7.74 12.32
CA ARG A 93 2.32 7.82 13.79
C ARG A 93 3.45 8.62 14.42
#